data_AF-A0AAE3KDD5-F1
#
_entry.id   AF-A0AAE3KDD5-F1
#
_cell.length_a   1.000
_cell.length_b   1.000
_cell.length_c   1.000
_cell.angle_alpha   90.00
_cell.angle_beta   90.00
_cell.angle_gamma   90.00
#
_symmetry.space_group_name_H-M   'P 1'
#
loop_
_entity.id
_entity.type
_entity.pdbx_description
1 polymer ?
#
loop_
_entity_poly.entity_id
_entity_poly.type
_entity_poly.pdbx_seq_one_letter_code
_entity_poly.pdbx_strand_id
1 'polypeptide(L)'
;MAKKEILCAFGVDVDAVAGWLGSYGGEDSPLDISRGMFSGEVGSLRMLKLFEKYDIKTSWFIPGHSIETFPEQMQAVADAGHEIGVHGYSHENPIAIDSAAHAVGPVIGREAPMQGLDSACAGEITNPQPRMAAPRSPVSLF
;
A
#
# COMPACT_ATOMS: atom_id res chain seq x y z
N MET A 1 -44.14 -8.77 9.61
CA MET A 1 -43.35 -7.87 8.75
C MET A 1 -42.49 -8.72 7.84
N ALA A 2 -42.31 -8.34 6.57
CA ALA A 2 -41.38 -9.03 5.67
C ALA A 2 -39.93 -8.91 6.18
N LYS A 3 -39.14 -9.98 6.03
CA LYS A 3 -37.73 -10.00 6.41
C LYS A 3 -36.97 -9.03 5.51
N LYS A 4 -36.25 -8.07 6.09
CA LYS A 4 -35.34 -7.18 5.34
C LYS A 4 -33.97 -7.85 5.27
N GLU A 5 -33.38 -7.83 4.10
CA GLU A 5 -32.01 -8.25 3.84
C GLU A 5 -31.23 -7.02 3.37
N ILE A 6 -30.18 -6.67 4.10
CA ILE A 6 -29.33 -5.52 3.81
C ILE A 6 -27.90 -6.02 3.75
N LEU A 7 -27.26 -5.83 2.61
CA LEU A 7 -25.86 -6.20 2.38
C LEU A 7 -25.02 -4.93 2.53
N CYS A 8 -24.03 -4.98 3.42
CA CYS A 8 -23.07 -3.91 3.63
C CYS A 8 -21.67 -4.44 3.30
N ALA A 9 -20.85 -3.62 2.67
CA ALA A 9 -19.47 -3.97 2.32
C ALA A 9 -18.54 -2.77 2.56
N PHE A 10 -17.27 -3.06 2.74
CA PHE A 10 -16.19 -2.07 2.78
C PHE A 10 -15.21 -2.38 1.66
N GLY A 11 -14.96 -1.38 0.82
CA GLY A 11 -13.85 -1.35 -0.14
C GLY A 11 -12.72 -0.50 0.44
N VAL A 12 -11.50 -1.01 0.42
CA VAL A 12 -10.31 -0.32 0.90
C VAL A 12 -9.36 -0.13 -0.26
N ASP A 13 -9.16 1.13 -0.67
CA ASP A 13 -8.21 1.48 -1.73
C ASP A 13 -6.85 1.79 -1.10
N VAL A 14 -5.81 1.03 -1.47
CA VAL A 14 -4.46 1.17 -0.91
C VAL A 14 -3.61 2.07 -1.79
N ASP A 15 -4.07 3.31 -1.96
CA ASP A 15 -3.40 4.29 -2.82
C ASP A 15 -1.95 4.50 -2.41
N ALA A 16 -1.72 4.63 -1.10
CA ALA A 16 -0.41 4.83 -0.50
C ALA A 16 0.45 5.82 -1.31
N VAL A 17 1.64 5.41 -1.76
CA VAL A 17 2.50 6.23 -2.63
C VAL A 17 1.93 6.36 -4.04
N ALA A 18 1.30 5.31 -4.58
CA ALA A 18 0.74 5.30 -5.93
C ALA A 18 -0.23 6.47 -6.16
N GLY A 19 -1.12 6.75 -5.20
CA GLY A 19 -2.05 7.88 -5.31
C GLY A 19 -1.36 9.24 -5.47
N TRP A 20 -0.26 9.47 -4.75
CA TRP A 20 0.53 10.71 -4.87
C TRP A 20 1.22 10.82 -6.23
N LEU A 21 1.64 9.70 -6.81
CA LEU A 21 2.27 9.65 -8.14
C LEU A 21 1.26 9.85 -9.27
N GLY A 22 0.09 9.21 -9.19
CA GLY A 22 -0.84 9.15 -10.33
C GLY A 22 -2.01 10.12 -10.29
N SER A 23 -2.33 10.71 -9.13
CA SER A 23 -3.59 11.46 -8.96
C SER A 23 -3.52 12.69 -8.06
N TYR A 24 -2.67 12.69 -7.03
CA TYR A 24 -2.72 13.73 -5.99
C TYR A 24 -1.64 14.80 -6.12
N GLY A 25 -0.82 14.75 -7.17
CA GLY A 25 0.18 15.78 -7.51
C GLY A 25 1.35 15.86 -6.52
N GLY A 26 1.72 14.72 -5.94
CA GLY A 26 2.78 14.61 -4.94
C GLY A 26 4.09 14.04 -5.48
N GLU A 27 4.23 13.88 -6.80
CA GLU A 27 5.38 13.19 -7.40
C GLU A 27 6.73 13.79 -7.01
N ASP A 28 6.80 15.12 -6.88
CA ASP A 28 8.02 15.87 -6.55
C ASP A 28 8.06 16.34 -5.09
N SER A 29 7.20 15.77 -4.22
CA SER A 29 7.03 16.21 -2.83
C SER A 29 7.40 15.09 -1.84
N PRO A 30 8.60 15.12 -1.25
CA PRO A 30 9.02 14.11 -0.26
C PRO A 30 8.06 13.99 0.93
N LEU A 31 7.42 15.10 1.32
CA LEU A 31 6.42 15.10 2.38
C LEU A 31 5.19 14.29 1.99
N ASP A 32 4.78 14.34 0.74
CA ASP A 32 3.60 13.62 0.25
C ASP A 32 3.90 12.14 0.09
N ILE A 33 5.08 11.83 -0.44
CA ILE A 33 5.60 10.47 -0.46
C ILE A 33 5.64 9.89 0.97
N SER A 34 6.06 10.66 1.98
CA SER A 34 6.07 10.20 3.37
C SER A 34 4.66 9.87 3.91
N ARG A 35 3.63 10.58 3.45
CA ARG A 35 2.22 10.27 3.76
C ARG A 35 1.80 8.96 3.11
N GLY A 36 2.23 8.71 1.88
CA GLY A 36 2.05 7.43 1.20
C GLY A 36 2.70 6.26 1.93
N MET A 37 3.95 6.42 2.38
CA MET A 37 4.67 5.43 3.19
C MET A 37 3.92 5.10 4.48
N PHE A 38 3.45 6.12 5.21
CA PHE A 38 2.64 5.93 6.41
C PHE A 38 1.37 5.10 6.12
N SER A 39 0.70 5.35 4.99
CA SER A 39 -0.51 4.61 4.62
C SER A 39 -0.22 3.11 4.45
N GLY A 40 0.83 2.76 3.69
CA GLY A 40 1.20 1.36 3.44
C GLY A 40 1.76 0.65 4.67
N GLU A 41 2.72 1.25 5.37
CA GLU A 41 3.43 0.61 6.48
C GLU A 41 2.59 0.53 7.77
N VAL A 42 1.77 1.55 8.03
CA VAL A 42 1.05 1.73 9.30
C VAL A 42 -0.45 1.69 9.12
N GLY A 43 -0.98 2.41 8.11
CA GLY A 43 -2.41 2.52 7.85
C GLY A 43 -3.05 1.17 7.56
N SER A 44 -2.51 0.41 6.62
CA SER A 44 -3.06 -0.90 6.22
C SER A 44 -3.14 -1.88 7.40
N LEU A 45 -2.09 -1.99 8.21
CA LEU A 45 -2.10 -2.89 9.38
C LEU A 45 -3.06 -2.44 10.48
N ARG A 46 -3.32 -1.13 10.62
CA ARG A 46 -4.34 -0.61 11.55
C ARG A 46 -5.75 -0.94 11.07
N MET A 47 -6.00 -0.82 9.77
CA MET A 47 -7.28 -1.24 9.17
C MET A 47 -7.50 -2.75 9.32
N LEU A 48 -6.47 -3.56 9.08
CA LEU A 48 -6.55 -5.00 9.27
C LEU A 48 -6.96 -5.37 10.71
N LYS A 49 -6.32 -4.76 11.72
CA LYS A 49 -6.69 -4.94 13.13
C LYS A 49 -8.11 -4.47 13.44
N LEU A 50 -8.58 -3.40 12.78
CA LEU A 50 -9.94 -2.92 12.95
C LEU A 50 -10.95 -3.95 12.44
N PHE A 51 -10.74 -4.49 11.24
CA PHE A 51 -11.65 -5.47 10.67
C PHE A 51 -11.62 -6.81 11.43
N GLU A 52 -10.43 -7.24 11.88
CA GLU A 52 -10.28 -8.41 12.76
C GLU A 52 -11.09 -8.25 14.06
N LYS A 53 -11.00 -7.09 14.72
CA LYS A 53 -11.72 -6.81 15.97
C LYS A 53 -13.24 -7.00 15.86
N TYR A 54 -13.80 -6.74 14.68
CA TYR A 54 -15.24 -6.82 14.44
C TYR A 54 -15.65 -8.04 13.61
N ASP A 55 -14.71 -8.94 13.29
CA ASP A 55 -14.93 -10.12 12.43
C ASP A 55 -15.56 -9.77 11.07
N ILE A 56 -15.03 -8.71 10.43
CA ILE A 56 -15.54 -8.20 9.14
C ILE A 56 -14.58 -8.62 8.03
N LYS A 57 -15.11 -9.29 6.99
CA LYS A 57 -14.42 -9.46 5.71
C LYS A 57 -14.68 -8.29 4.79
N THR A 58 -13.65 -7.90 4.05
CA THR A 58 -13.64 -6.69 3.19
C THR A 58 -12.91 -6.98 1.89
N SER A 59 -13.04 -6.08 0.93
CA SER A 59 -12.34 -6.12 -0.34
C SER A 59 -11.30 -5.00 -0.38
N TRP A 60 -10.08 -5.33 -0.82
CA TRP A 60 -8.94 -4.42 -0.89
C TRP A 60 -8.53 -4.23 -2.34
N PHE A 61 -8.59 -2.99 -2.82
CA PHE A 61 -8.20 -2.62 -4.18
C PHE A 61 -6.79 -2.04 -4.11
N ILE A 62 -5.81 -2.80 -4.58
CA ILE A 62 -4.39 -2.50 -4.32
C ILE A 62 -3.71 -2.18 -5.66
N PRO A 63 -3.14 -0.97 -5.82
CA PRO A 63 -2.30 -0.66 -6.98
C PRO A 63 -1.08 -1.57 -7.02
N GLY A 64 -0.62 -1.94 -8.22
CA GLY A 64 0.59 -2.77 -8.38
C GLY A 64 1.82 -2.19 -7.69
N HIS A 65 2.01 -0.87 -7.76
CA HIS A 65 3.07 -0.17 -7.02
C HIS A 65 2.97 -0.44 -5.50
N SER A 66 1.77 -0.40 -4.93
CA SER A 66 1.56 -0.66 -3.50
C SER A 66 1.84 -2.11 -3.11
N ILE A 67 1.53 -3.08 -3.98
CA ILE A 67 1.90 -4.50 -3.78
C ILE A 67 3.41 -4.67 -3.71
N GLU A 68 4.13 -4.07 -4.65
CA GLU A 68 5.59 -4.20 -4.75
C GLU A 68 6.33 -3.41 -3.66
N THR A 69 5.77 -2.26 -3.22
CA THR A 69 6.37 -1.40 -2.19
C THR A 69 6.15 -1.94 -0.78
N PHE A 70 4.98 -2.54 -0.50
CA PHE A 70 4.58 -3.01 0.84
C PHE A 70 4.23 -4.50 0.85
N PRO A 71 5.11 -5.40 0.39
CA PRO A 71 4.77 -6.80 0.14
C PRO A 71 4.36 -7.53 1.42
N GLU A 72 4.99 -7.24 2.55
CA GLU A 72 4.65 -7.86 3.85
C GLU A 72 3.25 -7.46 4.32
N GLN A 73 2.89 -6.19 4.18
CA GLN A 73 1.59 -5.67 4.58
C GLN A 73 0.48 -6.17 3.65
N MET A 74 0.72 -6.23 2.34
CA MET A 74 -0.26 -6.76 1.38
C MET A 74 -0.42 -8.27 1.53
N GLN A 75 0.65 -9.00 1.82
CA GLN A 75 0.56 -10.43 2.17
C GLN A 75 -0.27 -10.65 3.43
N ALA A 76 -0.11 -9.81 4.46
CA ALA A 76 -0.92 -9.92 5.68
C ALA A 76 -2.43 -9.73 5.42
N VAL A 77 -2.80 -8.86 4.48
CA VAL A 77 -4.19 -8.70 4.02
C VAL A 77 -4.70 -9.97 3.34
N ALA A 78 -3.90 -10.58 2.46
CA ALA A 78 -4.23 -11.84 1.80
C ALA A 78 -4.38 -13.00 2.79
N ASP A 79 -3.43 -13.15 3.72
CA ASP A 79 -3.40 -14.21 4.73
C ASP A 79 -4.59 -14.12 5.69
N ALA A 80 -5.06 -12.89 5.97
CA ALA A 80 -6.27 -12.66 6.73
C ALA A 80 -7.57 -12.99 5.95
N GLY A 81 -7.48 -13.42 4.68
CA GLY A 81 -8.60 -13.89 3.88
C GLY A 81 -9.54 -12.79 3.39
N HIS A 82 -9.02 -11.58 3.18
CA HIS A 82 -9.74 -10.51 2.49
C HIS A 82 -9.71 -10.72 0.97
N GLU A 83 -10.70 -10.19 0.26
CA GLU A 83 -10.69 -10.17 -1.21
C GLU A 83 -9.66 -9.14 -1.70
N ILE A 84 -8.94 -9.45 -2.78
CA ILE A 84 -7.98 -8.54 -3.42
C ILE A 84 -8.46 -8.24 -4.85
N GLY A 85 -8.65 -6.95 -5.13
CA GLY A 85 -8.97 -6.40 -6.44
C GLY A 85 -7.83 -5.55 -7.01
N VAL A 86 -7.87 -5.33 -8.33
CA VAL A 86 -6.89 -4.50 -9.05
C VAL A 86 -7.27 -3.01 -8.94
N HIS A 87 -6.26 -2.15 -8.76
CA HIS A 87 -6.45 -0.70 -8.68
C HIS A 87 -5.40 0.10 -9.47
N GLY A 88 -5.12 -0.31 -10.71
CA GLY A 88 -4.06 0.26 -11.54
C GLY A 88 -2.66 -0.15 -11.08
N TYR A 89 -1.61 0.52 -11.56
CA TYR A 89 -0.24 0.28 -11.09
C TYR A 89 0.20 1.42 -10.16
N SER A 90 0.33 2.64 -10.67
CA SER A 90 0.66 3.86 -9.93
C SER A 90 -0.54 4.78 -9.79
N HIS A 91 -1.76 4.22 -9.67
CA HIS A 91 -3.01 4.97 -9.51
C HIS A 91 -3.23 6.00 -10.64
N GLU A 92 -2.98 5.56 -11.87
CA GLU A 92 -3.09 6.39 -13.06
C GLU A 92 -4.57 6.63 -13.41
N ASN A 93 -4.92 7.86 -13.78
CA ASN A 93 -6.29 8.16 -14.21
C ASN A 93 -6.60 7.51 -15.58
N PRO A 94 -7.56 6.56 -15.66
CA PRO A 94 -7.87 5.86 -16.90
C PRO A 94 -8.19 6.74 -18.11
N ILE A 95 -8.76 7.93 -17.88
CA ILE A 95 -9.13 8.87 -18.95
C ILE A 95 -7.89 9.55 -19.55
N ALA A 96 -6.82 9.69 -18.76
CA ALA A 96 -5.59 10.36 -19.17
C ALA A 96 -4.61 9.43 -19.89
N ILE A 97 -4.91 8.14 -19.97
CA ILE A 97 -4.05 7.11 -20.57
C ILE A 97 -4.61 6.74 -21.93
N ASP A 98 -3.75 6.70 -22.95
CA ASP A 98 -4.11 6.18 -24.27
C ASP A 98 -4.51 4.69 -24.17
N SER A 99 -5.43 4.23 -25.01
CA SER A 99 -5.96 2.86 -24.99
C SER A 99 -4.88 1.77 -25.08
N ALA A 100 -3.78 2.04 -25.80
CA ALA A 100 -2.62 1.14 -25.89
C ALA A 100 -1.85 1.08 -24.57
N ALA A 101 -1.68 2.20 -23.86
CA ALA A 101 -1.10 2.25 -22.52
C ALA A 101 -2.03 1.63 -21.46
N HIS A 102 -3.35 1.69 -21.66
CA HIS A 102 -4.36 1.07 -20.80
C HIS A 102 -4.33 -0.48 -20.89
N ALA A 103 -3.95 -1.04 -22.04
CA ALA A 103 -3.85 -2.48 -22.26
C ALA A 103 -2.58 -3.13 -21.66
N VAL A 104 -1.61 -2.34 -21.20
CA VAL A 104 -0.33 -2.84 -20.63
C VAL A 104 -0.41 -3.09 -19.12
N GLY A 105 -1.58 -2.89 -18.50
CA GLY A 105 -1.80 -3.02 -17.06
C GLY A 105 -1.95 -4.45 -16.50
N PRO A 106 -1.12 -5.42 -16.93
CA PRO A 106 -0.57 -6.39 -15.98
C PRO A 106 0.95 -6.57 -16.09
N VAL A 107 1.65 -5.73 -16.86
CA VAL A 107 3.11 -5.82 -17.00
C VAL A 107 3.78 -5.10 -15.84
N ILE A 108 4.14 -5.91 -14.85
CA ILE A 108 5.27 -5.72 -13.95
C ILE A 108 6.37 -4.93 -14.68
N GLY A 109 6.72 -3.75 -14.19
CA GLY A 109 7.90 -3.00 -14.64
C GLY A 109 7.69 -2.11 -15.86
N ARG A 110 7.11 -0.92 -15.64
CA ARG A 110 7.71 0.28 -16.21
C ARG A 110 8.37 1.02 -15.06
N GLU A 111 9.70 0.90 -14.98
CA GLU A 111 10.49 1.89 -14.28
C GLU A 111 10.11 3.26 -14.88
N ALA A 112 9.45 4.09 -14.08
CA ALA A 112 9.45 5.52 -14.37
C ALA A 112 10.93 5.92 -14.48
N PRO A 113 11.36 6.60 -15.55
CA PRO A 113 12.73 7.08 -15.62
C PRO A 113 12.91 8.06 -14.45
N MET A 114 13.62 7.64 -13.42
CA MET A 114 14.10 8.48 -12.32
C MET A 114 15.16 9.44 -12.87
N GLN A 115 14.78 10.34 -13.77
CA GLN A 115 15.63 11.45 -14.17
C GLN A 115 15.48 12.55 -13.11
N GLY A 116 16.29 12.47 -12.06
CA GLY A 116 16.53 13.63 -11.19
C GLY A 116 16.66 13.40 -9.69
N LEU A 117 16.49 12.18 -9.17
CA LEU A 117 16.69 11.88 -7.74
C LEU A 117 18.01 11.15 -7.42
N ASP A 118 18.97 11.21 -8.34
CA ASP A 118 20.33 10.76 -8.09
C ASP A 118 21.07 11.85 -7.30
N SER A 119 21.15 11.67 -5.98
CA SER A 119 22.33 11.99 -5.13
C SER A 119 21.99 12.56 -3.75
N ALA A 120 20.76 12.97 -3.44
CA ALA A 120 20.49 13.68 -2.17
C ALA A 120 19.91 12.81 -1.03
N CYS A 121 19.20 11.72 -1.34
CA CYS A 121 18.53 10.91 -0.29
C CYS A 121 18.88 9.41 -0.30
N ALA A 122 19.60 8.92 -1.31
CA ALA A 122 20.00 7.51 -1.39
C ALA A 122 21.23 7.15 -0.52
N GLY A 123 21.91 8.14 0.07
CA GLY A 123 23.16 7.94 0.82
C GLY A 123 23.02 7.43 2.25
N GLU A 124 21.82 7.42 2.85
CA GLU A 124 21.64 7.07 4.27
C GLU A 124 20.80 5.80 4.53
N ILE A 125 20.21 5.16 3.50
CA ILE A 125 19.27 4.04 3.70
C ILE A 125 19.91 2.66 3.42
N THR A 126 21.09 2.59 2.81
CA THR A 126 21.70 1.31 2.38
C THR A 126 22.83 0.78 3.27
N ASN A 127 22.93 1.18 4.54
CA ASN A 127 23.85 0.51 5.47
C ASN A 127 23.11 -0.53 6.31
N PRO A 128 23.17 -1.84 5.98
CA PRO A 128 22.64 -2.87 6.85
C PRO A 128 23.56 -2.99 8.07
N GLN A 129 23.20 -2.31 9.16
CA GLN A 129 23.82 -2.58 10.45
C GLN A 129 23.63 -4.07 10.77
N PRO A 130 24.70 -4.81 11.17
CA PRO A 130 24.58 -6.22 11.50
C PRO A 130 23.63 -6.40 12.68
N ARG A 131 22.63 -7.29 12.52
CA ARG A 131 21.65 -7.63 13.56
C ARG A 131 22.37 -8.07 14.84
N MET A 132 22.40 -7.21 15.85
CA MET A 132 22.68 -7.63 17.21
C MET A 132 21.43 -8.31 17.77
N ALA A 133 21.57 -9.58 18.16
CA ALA A 133 20.54 -10.30 18.90
C ALA A 133 20.21 -9.55 20.20
N ALA A 134 18.95 -9.16 20.36
CA ALA A 134 18.48 -8.56 21.60
C ALA A 134 18.46 -9.62 22.72
N PRO A 135 19.05 -9.36 23.90
CA PRO A 135 18.95 -10.27 25.03
C PRO A 135 17.51 -10.25 25.57
N ARG A 136 16.95 -11.44 25.82
CA ARG A 136 15.70 -11.60 26.56
C ARG A 136 15.91 -11.11 28.00
N SER A 137 15.19 -10.08 28.43
CA SER A 137 15.05 -9.75 29.85
C SER A 137 13.64 -10.10 30.34
N PRO A 138 13.49 -10.53 31.61
CA PRO A 138 12.24 -11.00 32.15
C PRO A 138 11.33 -9.85 32.59
N VAL A 139 10.02 -10.13 32.53
CA VAL A 139 8.91 -9.35 33.07
C VAL A 139 9.10 -9.00 34.55
N SER A 140 8.76 -7.77 34.97
CA SER A 140 8.15 -7.48 36.28
C SER A 140 7.49 -6.09 36.35
N LEU A 141 6.19 -6.11 36.69
CA LEU A 141 5.34 -5.17 37.45
C LEU A 141 5.70 -3.66 37.52
N PHE A 142 4.79 -2.82 37.01
CA PHE A 142 3.79 -2.07 37.80
C PHE A 142 2.51 -1.92 36.97
#